data_AF-A0A9D8AYD8-F1
#
_entry.id   AF-A0A9D8AYD8-F1
#
_cell.length_a   1.000
_cell.length_b   1.000
_cell.length_c   1.000
_cell.angle_alpha   90.00
_cell.angle_beta   90.00
_cell.angle_gamma   90.00
#
_symmetry.space_group_name_H-M   'P 1'
#
loop_
_entity.id
_entity.type
_entity.pdbx_description
1 polymer ?
#
loop_
_entity_poly.entity_id
_entity_poly.type
_entity_poly.pdbx_seq_one_letter_code
_entity_poly.pdbx_strand_id
1 'polypeptide(L)' 'MARPNILLITSDQQHYSALGTVNPRIRTPALDRLAREGVQFDRAYCNNPVCSPSRS' A
#
# COMPACT_ATOMS: atom_id res chain seq x y z
N MET A 1 21.08 6.58 18.38
CA MET A 1 20.24 6.64 17.17
C MET A 1 19.08 7.58 17.46
N ALA A 2 18.79 8.53 16.56
CA ALA A 2 17.63 9.42 16.73
C ALA A 2 16.33 8.62 16.54
N ARG A 3 15.23 9.07 17.16
CA ARG A 3 13.90 8.48 16.97
C ARG A 3 13.47 8.73 15.51
N PRO A 4 13.10 7.69 14.74
CA PRO A 4 12.68 7.88 13.35
C PRO A 4 11.31 8.55 13.28
N ASN A 5 11.09 9.30 12.20
CA ASN A 5 9.76 9.78 11.83
C ASN A 5 9.04 8.66 11.06
N ILE A 6 7.77 8.42 11.40
CA ILE A 6 6.95 7.38 10.76
C ILE A 6 5.80 8.08 10.03
N LEU A 7 5.66 7.81 8.73
CA LEU A 7 4.54 8.26 7.90
C LEU A 7 3.70 7.04 7.48
N LEU A 8 2.45 7.00 7.92
CA LEU A 8 1.47 5.98 7.51
C LEU A 8 0.53 6.57 6.46
N ILE A 9 0.59 6.05 5.24
CA ILE A 9 -0.30 6.42 4.14
C ILE A 9 -1.32 5.29 3.94
N THR A 10 -2.60 5.63 3.93
CA THR A 10 -3.68 4.69 3.58
C THR A 10 -4.50 5.29 2.46
N SER A 11 -4.87 4.48 1.48
CA SER A 11 -5.89 4.81 0.49
C SER A 11 -7.22 4.14 0.88
N ASP A 12 -8.33 4.69 0.40
CA ASP A 12 -9.64 4.07 0.58
C ASP A 12 -10.05 3.29 -0.66
N GLN A 13 -10.57 2.08 -0.45
CA GLN A 13 -11.08 1.18 -1.50
C GLN A 13 -10.06 0.82 -2.61
N GLN A 14 -8.76 0.93 -2.37
CA GLN A 14 -7.75 0.57 -3.36
C GLN A 14 -7.67 -0.95 -3.54
N HIS A 15 -7.96 -1.43 -4.75
CA HIS A 15 -7.78 -2.83 -5.11
C HIS A 15 -6.29 -3.20 -5.20
N TYR A 16 -5.93 -4.44 -4.86
CA TYR A 16 -4.52 -4.89 -4.85
C TYR A 16 -3.84 -4.74 -6.22
N SER A 17 -4.59 -4.91 -7.32
CA SER A 17 -4.08 -4.79 -8.68
C SER A 17 -4.05 -3.35 -9.22
N ALA A 18 -4.42 -2.35 -8.41
CA ALA A 18 -4.34 -0.92 -8.76
C ALA A 18 -2.92 -0.35 -8.52
N LEU A 19 -1.89 -1.13 -8.81
CA LEU A 19 -0.47 -0.77 -8.70
C LEU A 19 0.26 -1.20 -9.97
N GLY A 20 1.15 -0.36 -10.48
CA GLY A 20 1.97 -0.65 -11.66
C GLY A 20 2.90 -1.84 -11.46
N THR A 21 3.38 -2.06 -10.23
CA THR A 21 4.18 -3.24 -9.85
C THR A 21 3.40 -4.55 -9.88
N VAL A 22 2.06 -4.50 -9.89
CA VAL A 22 1.18 -5.69 -9.93
C VAL A 22 0.48 -5.82 -11.29
N ASN A 23 0.09 -4.70 -11.91
CA ASN A 23 -0.61 -4.64 -13.17
C ASN A 23 0.05 -3.60 -14.10
N PRO A 24 0.71 -4.04 -15.19
CA PRO A 24 1.46 -3.14 -16.07
C PRO A 24 0.59 -2.14 -16.84
N ARG A 25 -0.74 -2.27 -16.81
CA ARG A 25 -1.67 -1.29 -17.38
C ARG A 25 -1.88 -0.06 -16.49
N ILE A 26 -1.51 -0.13 -15.22
CA ILE A 26 -1.66 0.94 -14.24
C ILE A 26 -0.35 1.72 -14.13
N ARG A 27 -0.46 3.06 -14.05
CA ARG A 27 0.70 3.95 -13.92
C ARG A 27 0.71 4.57 -12.52
N THR A 28 1.60 4.11 -11.66
CA THR A 28 1.76 4.61 -10.27
C THR A 28 3.23 4.88 -9.93
N PRO A 29 3.93 5.73 -10.69
CA PRO A 29 5.40 5.83 -10.62
C PRO A 29 5.96 6.18 -9.23
N ALA A 30 5.23 6.95 -8.42
CA ALA A 30 5.62 7.24 -7.04
C ALA A 30 5.51 6.02 -6.11
N LEU A 31 4.40 5.26 -6.21
CA LEU A 31 4.21 4.04 -5.42
C LEU A 31 5.14 2.92 -5.91
N ASP A 32 5.36 2.82 -7.21
CA ASP A 32 6.27 1.84 -7.81
C ASP A 32 7.72 2.09 -7.38
N ARG A 33 8.10 3.37 -7.20
CA ARG A 33 9.38 3.75 -6.61
C ARG A 33 9.47 3.33 -5.14
N LEU A 34 8.45 3.61 -4.33
CA LEU A 34 8.41 3.20 -2.92
C LEU A 34 8.52 1.68 -2.76
N ALA A 35 7.82 0.90 -3.59
CA ALA A 35 7.87 -0.55 -3.58
C ALA A 35 9.27 -1.09 -3.90
N ARG A 36 9.98 -0.48 -4.86
CA ARG A 36 11.34 -0.87 -5.27
C ARG A 36 12.43 -0.46 -4.28
N GLU A 37 12.23 0.62 -3.54
CA GLU A 37 13.16 1.09 -2.50
C GLU A 37 12.89 0.45 -1.13
N GLY A 38 11.80 -0.31 -0.99
CA GLY A 38 11.35 -0.89 0.26
C GLY A 38 10.97 -2.37 0.15
N VAL A 39 9.97 -2.76 0.92
CA VAL A 39 9.43 -4.13 0.95
C VAL A 39 7.96 -4.10 0.53
N GLN A 40 7.62 -4.87 -0.50
CA GLN A 40 6.24 -5.08 -0.93
C GLN A 40 5.72 -6.42 -0.39
N PHE A 41 4.64 -6.37 0.38
CA PHE A 41 3.91 -7.57 0.82
C PHE A 41 2.92 -7.97 -0.28
N ASP A 42 3.15 -9.10 -0.93
CA ASP A 42 2.31 -9.64 -2.02
C ASP A 42 1.03 -10.32 -1.53
N ARG A 43 0.96 -10.64 -0.23
CA ARG A 43 -0.16 -11.32 0.44
C ARG A 43 -0.62 -10.59 1.70
N ALA A 44 -0.83 -9.29 1.60
CA ALA A 44 -1.44 -8.48 2.66
C ALA A 44 -2.98 -8.54 2.59
N TYR A 45 -3.64 -8.80 3.73
CA TYR A 45 -5.10 -8.88 3.84
C TYR A 45 -5.61 -7.89 4.87
N CYS A 46 -6.75 -7.24 4.59
CA CYS A 46 -7.50 -6.53 5.62
C CYS A 46 -8.16 -7.53 6.57
N ASN A 47 -8.32 -7.15 7.83
CA ASN A 47 -9.03 -7.94 8.84
C ASN A 47 -10.56 -7.92 8.65
N ASN A 48 -11.09 -6.94 7.92
CA ASN A 48 -12.53 -6.80 7.64
C ASN A 48 -12.77 -6.15 6.26
N PRO A 49 -13.75 -6.61 5.47
CA PRO A 49 -14.05 -6.03 4.16
C PRO A 49 -14.80 -4.67 4.20
N VAL A 50 -15.14 -4.14 5.38
CA VAL A 50 -15.87 -2.88 5.54
C VAL A 50 -14.96 -1.79 6.13
N CYS A 51 -15.15 -0.54 5.68
CA CYS A 51 -14.25 0.58 5.97
C CYS A 51 -13.97 0.78 7.47
N SER A 52 -15.01 0.99 8.29
CA SER A 52 -14.84 1.28 9.72
C SER A 52 -14.16 0.13 10.50
N PRO A 53 -14.65 -1.12 10.45
CA PRO A 53 -14.02 -2.22 11.17
C PRO A 53 -12.64 -2.62 10.62
N SER A 54 -12.29 -2.24 9.38
CA SER A 54 -10.93 -2.44 8.87
C SER A 54 -9.90 -1.47 9.47
N ARG A 55 -10.35 -0.37 10.07
CA ARG A 55 -9.52 0.77 10.49
C ARG A 55 -9.57 1.03 12.00
N SER A 56 -10.44 0.32 12.73
CA SER A 56 -10.63 0.41 14.19
C SER A 56 -9.70 -0.51 14.97
#